data_AF-A0A2N1QQ09-F1
#
_entry.id   AF-A0A2N1QQ09-F1
#
_cell.length_a   1.000
_cell.length_b   1.000
_cell.length_c   1.000
_cell.angle_alpha   90.00
_cell.angle_beta   90.00
_cell.angle_gamma   90.00
#
_symmetry.space_group_name_H-M   'P 1'
#
loop_
_entity.id
_entity.type
_entity.pdbx_description
1 polymer ?
#
loop_
_entity_poly.entity_id
_entity_poly.type
_entity_poly.pdbx_seq_one_letter_code
_entity_poly.pdbx_strand_id
1 'polypeptide(L)'
;MALNDSGVARVIAFVGPAGTGKSQRAQMVAMENEVDYIIDDGLVIAKGRIMVGKSAKAEKNLVRAIRRALFQFPEHRKAVLAFFQKKQPKKLMIIATSISMAEKITRALRLPYPEMIIDITEVASAEEIINARRERHEKGQHVIPASRTQIRKNFAGKLVGHLRGLFKSVDKEDGERTIVRPPFSFFGELTIESSAILDLVRHVLSSNPQITEVKDIRVRYKDDAISMEIVLQVIPGKMDFHRLGVVNQKRVASAVSYFTGMDVDGVDVHIVEVMLP
;
A
#
# COMPACT_ATOMS: atom_id res chain seq x y z
N MET A 1 1.05 17.77 -20.01
CA MET A 1 1.69 18.11 -18.72
C MET A 1 0.58 18.52 -17.77
N ALA A 2 0.12 17.64 -16.88
CA ALA A 2 -1.00 17.95 -15.99
C ALA A 2 -0.54 18.99 -14.95
N LEU A 3 -1.22 20.12 -14.89
CA LEU A 3 -0.96 21.19 -13.92
C LEU A 3 -1.08 20.64 -12.49
N ASN A 4 -0.05 20.90 -11.70
CA ASN A 4 0.11 20.41 -10.35
C ASN A 4 -0.73 21.26 -9.37
N ASP A 5 -1.98 20.86 -9.18
CA ASP A 5 -2.99 21.61 -8.41
C ASP A 5 -2.87 21.43 -6.87
N SER A 6 -1.83 20.73 -6.43
CA SER A 6 -1.59 20.36 -5.02
C SER A 6 -0.76 21.40 -4.24
N GLY A 7 -0.11 22.34 -4.94
CA GLY A 7 0.82 23.30 -4.34
C GLY A 7 2.16 22.70 -3.89
N VAL A 8 2.43 21.44 -4.20
CA VAL A 8 3.66 20.71 -3.84
C VAL A 8 4.69 20.79 -4.95
N ALA A 9 5.88 21.36 -4.71
CA ALA A 9 6.84 21.56 -5.80
C ALA A 9 7.63 20.30 -6.18
N ARG A 10 8.10 19.50 -5.21
CA ARG A 10 9.02 18.37 -5.43
C ARG A 10 8.64 17.16 -4.59
N VAL A 11 8.86 15.96 -5.12
CA VAL A 11 8.59 14.68 -4.45
C VAL A 11 9.80 13.76 -4.60
N ILE A 12 10.19 13.11 -3.51
CA ILE A 12 11.13 11.98 -3.52
C ILE A 12 10.44 10.74 -2.94
N ALA A 13 10.95 9.54 -3.24
CA ALA A 13 10.44 8.28 -2.69
C ALA A 13 11.54 7.56 -1.91
N PHE A 14 11.20 7.04 -0.73
CA PHE A 14 12.03 6.14 0.05
C PHE A 14 11.39 4.75 0.08
N VAL A 15 11.96 3.82 -0.68
CA VAL A 15 11.34 2.54 -1.02
C VAL A 15 12.07 1.34 -0.42
N GLY A 16 11.39 0.21 -0.39
CA GLY A 16 11.97 -1.06 0.03
C GLY A 16 10.92 -1.97 0.65
N PRO A 17 11.11 -3.30 0.71
CA PRO A 17 10.08 -4.24 1.18
C PRO A 17 9.56 -3.96 2.59
N ALA A 18 8.40 -4.54 2.95
CA ALA A 18 7.88 -4.44 4.31
C ALA A 18 8.90 -4.98 5.35
N GLY A 19 8.98 -4.34 6.51
CA GLY A 19 9.85 -4.79 7.61
C GLY A 19 11.33 -4.48 7.49
N THR A 20 11.77 -3.78 6.45
CA THR A 20 13.20 -3.40 6.24
C THR A 20 13.68 -2.20 7.06
N GLY A 21 12.89 -1.71 8.03
CA GLY A 21 13.29 -0.58 8.88
C GLY A 21 13.09 0.82 8.30
N LYS A 22 12.40 0.98 7.14
CA LYS A 22 12.13 2.32 6.54
C LYS A 22 11.57 3.34 7.53
N SER A 23 10.52 3.00 8.30
CA SER A 23 9.94 3.93 9.27
C SER A 23 10.90 4.32 10.41
N GLN A 24 11.93 3.52 10.70
CA GLN A 24 12.97 3.88 11.68
C GLN A 24 13.95 4.91 11.10
N ARG A 25 14.29 4.79 9.81
CA ARG A 25 15.27 5.66 9.12
C ARG A 25 14.64 6.89 8.46
N ALA A 26 13.32 6.89 8.31
CA ALA A 26 12.50 7.94 7.71
C ALA A 26 12.91 9.37 8.09
N GLN A 27 13.07 9.66 9.39
CA GLN A 27 13.39 11.01 9.85
C GLN A 27 14.81 11.45 9.44
N MET A 28 15.77 10.52 9.45
CA MET A 28 17.14 10.78 9.02
C MET A 28 17.18 11.10 7.53
N VAL A 29 16.61 10.22 6.70
CA VAL A 29 16.54 10.40 5.23
C VAL A 29 15.81 11.70 4.88
N ALA A 30 14.72 12.01 5.59
CA ALA A 30 13.99 13.26 5.40
C ALA A 30 14.83 14.50 5.73
N MET A 31 15.63 14.44 6.81
CA MET A 31 16.51 15.55 7.22
C MET A 31 17.63 15.77 6.20
N GLU A 32 18.30 14.71 5.77
CA GLU A 32 19.39 14.76 4.77
C GLU A 32 18.92 15.28 3.42
N ASN A 33 17.64 15.06 3.09
CA ASN A 33 17.05 15.51 1.84
C ASN A 33 16.21 16.79 1.96
N GLU A 34 16.24 17.49 3.10
CA GLU A 34 15.49 18.75 3.34
C GLU A 34 14.00 18.62 3.00
N VAL A 35 13.36 17.57 3.51
CA VAL A 35 11.95 17.26 3.27
C VAL A 35 11.07 18.00 4.29
N ASP A 36 10.02 18.67 3.80
CA ASP A 36 9.07 19.39 4.66
C ASP A 36 8.12 18.42 5.38
N TYR A 37 7.60 17.44 4.65
CA TYR A 37 6.68 16.43 5.19
C TYR A 37 6.94 15.04 4.59
N ILE A 38 6.74 14.04 5.43
CA ILE A 38 6.79 12.62 5.09
C ILE A 38 5.36 12.10 4.93
N ILE A 39 5.11 11.35 3.86
CA ILE A 39 3.92 10.54 3.68
C ILE A 39 4.24 9.09 4.03
N ASP A 40 3.56 8.53 5.02
CA ASP A 40 3.72 7.12 5.44
C ASP A 40 2.39 6.56 5.94
N ASP A 41 1.97 5.40 5.42
CA ASP A 41 0.77 4.66 5.88
C ASP A 41 -0.51 5.52 6.02
N GLY A 42 -0.75 6.43 5.09
CA GLY A 42 -1.93 7.31 5.10
C GLY A 42 -1.80 8.53 6.02
N LEU A 43 -0.62 8.78 6.57
CA LEU A 43 -0.33 9.96 7.40
C LEU A 43 0.54 10.96 6.65
N VAL A 44 0.36 12.24 6.97
CA VAL A 44 1.33 13.30 6.69
C VAL A 44 2.02 13.66 8.00
N ILE A 45 3.33 13.60 8.02
CA ILE A 45 4.15 13.70 9.23
C ILE A 45 5.22 14.77 9.03
N ALA A 46 5.43 15.62 10.03
CA ALA A 46 6.57 16.54 10.08
C ALA A 46 7.15 16.57 11.50
N LYS A 47 8.49 16.51 11.61
CA LYS A 47 9.23 16.60 12.88
C LYS A 47 8.66 15.64 13.96
N GLY A 48 8.39 14.39 13.58
CA GLY A 48 7.83 13.40 14.50
C GLY A 48 6.38 13.68 14.95
N ARG A 49 5.61 14.52 14.27
CA ARG A 49 4.20 14.82 14.59
C ARG A 49 3.29 14.52 13.42
N ILE A 50 2.13 13.94 13.70
CA ILE A 50 1.08 13.74 12.71
C ILE A 50 0.43 15.10 12.44
N MET A 51 0.49 15.52 11.19
CA MET A 51 -0.07 16.80 10.74
C MET A 51 -1.51 16.63 10.26
N VAL A 52 -1.76 15.57 9.49
CA VAL A 52 -3.09 15.18 9.01
C VAL A 52 -3.10 13.69 8.64
N GLY A 53 -4.29 13.12 8.53
CA GLY A 53 -4.50 11.75 8.07
C GLY A 53 -4.84 10.76 9.18
N LYS A 54 -5.22 9.56 8.77
CA LYS A 54 -5.48 8.41 9.65
C LYS A 54 -4.54 7.29 9.25
N SER A 55 -3.89 6.68 10.23
CA SER A 55 -2.94 5.62 9.96
C SER A 55 -3.64 4.37 9.43
N ALA A 56 -3.09 3.77 8.37
CA ALA A 56 -3.44 2.44 7.91
C ALA A 56 -3.34 1.39 9.04
N LYS A 57 -2.38 1.57 9.95
CA LYS A 57 -2.17 0.69 11.12
C LYS A 57 -3.27 0.78 12.18
N ALA A 58 -4.21 1.73 12.06
CA ALA A 58 -5.36 1.87 12.94
C ALA A 58 -6.66 1.30 12.33
N GLU A 59 -6.62 0.78 11.10
CA GLU A 59 -7.79 0.19 10.44
C GLU A 59 -8.21 -1.14 11.08
N LYS A 60 -9.47 -1.54 10.84
CA LYS A 60 -10.02 -2.79 11.41
C LYS A 60 -9.57 -4.05 10.66
N ASN A 61 -9.15 -3.90 9.39
CA ASN A 61 -8.71 -5.01 8.55
C ASN A 61 -7.66 -4.56 7.51
N LEU A 62 -6.98 -5.54 6.93
CA LEU A 62 -5.85 -5.33 6.01
C LEU A 62 -6.26 -4.60 4.72
N VAL A 63 -7.39 -4.98 4.11
CA VAL A 63 -7.88 -4.33 2.88
C VAL A 63 -8.08 -2.84 3.11
N ARG A 64 -8.74 -2.47 4.22
CA ARG A 64 -8.90 -1.05 4.58
C ARG A 64 -7.57 -0.38 4.89
N ALA A 65 -6.62 -1.08 5.51
CA ALA A 65 -5.28 -0.55 5.76
C ALA A 65 -4.55 -0.21 4.45
N ILE A 66 -4.56 -1.12 3.46
CA ILE A 66 -3.94 -0.89 2.15
C ILE A 66 -4.62 0.30 1.44
N ARG A 67 -5.95 0.29 1.37
CA ARG A 67 -6.71 1.40 0.77
C ARG A 67 -6.48 2.73 1.47
N ARG A 68 -6.24 2.72 2.79
CA ARG A 68 -5.88 3.91 3.58
C ARG A 68 -4.49 4.42 3.22
N ALA A 69 -3.50 3.54 3.15
CA ALA A 69 -2.12 3.86 2.77
C ALA A 69 -2.03 4.42 1.35
N LEU A 70 -2.85 3.90 0.43
CA LEU A 70 -2.96 4.37 -0.96
C LEU A 70 -3.90 5.58 -1.15
N PHE A 71 -4.39 6.19 -0.06
CA PHE A 71 -5.30 7.35 -0.10
C PHE A 71 -6.56 7.16 -0.96
N GLN A 72 -7.12 5.94 -0.98
CA GLN A 72 -8.28 5.62 -1.80
C GLN A 72 -9.63 5.98 -1.16
N PHE A 73 -9.66 6.35 0.12
CA PHE A 73 -10.87 6.85 0.77
C PHE A 73 -11.08 8.34 0.42
N PRO A 74 -12.19 8.73 -0.24
CA PRO A 74 -12.38 10.09 -0.75
C PRO A 74 -12.22 11.20 0.31
N GLU A 75 -12.90 11.06 1.46
CA GLU A 75 -12.83 12.03 2.56
C GLU A 75 -11.41 12.16 3.14
N HIS A 76 -10.69 11.04 3.22
CA HIS A 76 -9.32 11.02 3.72
C HIS A 76 -8.37 11.76 2.79
N ARG A 77 -8.47 11.44 1.49
CA ARG A 77 -7.71 12.10 0.43
C ARG A 77 -7.99 13.60 0.40
N LYS A 78 -9.27 14.00 0.51
CA LYS A 78 -9.67 15.41 0.53
C LYS A 78 -9.03 16.18 1.70
N ALA A 79 -9.01 15.60 2.90
CA ALA A 79 -8.39 16.22 4.06
C ALA A 79 -6.88 16.45 3.87
N VAL A 80 -6.19 15.49 3.24
CA VAL A 80 -4.75 15.56 2.97
C VAL A 80 -4.45 16.58 1.85
N LEU A 81 -5.23 16.58 0.77
CA LEU A 81 -5.10 17.57 -0.31
C LEU A 81 -5.33 19.00 0.21
N ALA A 82 -6.37 19.21 1.01
CA ALA A 82 -6.65 20.52 1.61
C ALA A 82 -5.50 21.00 2.52
N PHE A 83 -4.86 20.07 3.24
CA PHE A 83 -3.67 20.37 4.02
C PHE A 83 -2.51 20.85 3.12
N PHE A 84 -2.22 20.14 2.02
CA PHE A 84 -1.15 20.54 1.10
C PHE A 84 -1.43 21.85 0.38
N GLN A 85 -2.67 22.10 -0.05
CA GLN A 85 -3.05 23.39 -0.63
C GLN A 85 -2.84 24.56 0.33
N LYS A 86 -3.12 24.35 1.64
CA LYS A 86 -2.88 25.37 2.67
C LYS A 86 -1.41 25.55 3.01
N LYS A 87 -0.62 24.48 3.02
CA LYS A 87 0.77 24.49 3.50
C LYS A 87 1.80 24.73 2.41
N GLN A 88 1.48 24.43 1.15
CA GLN A 88 2.33 24.57 -0.03
C GLN A 88 3.77 24.09 0.22
N PRO A 89 3.96 22.80 0.57
CA PRO A 89 5.30 22.29 0.85
C PRO A 89 6.18 22.34 -0.40
N LYS A 90 7.46 22.66 -0.21
CA LYS A 90 8.46 22.66 -1.27
C LYS A 90 8.85 21.24 -1.64
N LYS A 91 9.04 20.36 -0.64
CA LYS A 91 9.51 18.98 -0.85
C LYS A 91 8.80 17.99 0.05
N LEU A 92 8.27 16.93 -0.56
CA LEU A 92 7.68 15.78 0.13
C LEU A 92 8.52 14.52 -0.08
N MET A 93 8.51 13.64 0.91
CA MET A 93 9.01 12.27 0.77
C MET A 93 7.88 11.28 0.97
N ILE A 94 7.74 10.32 0.07
CA ILE A 94 6.82 9.19 0.19
C ILE A 94 7.58 7.96 0.66
N ILE A 95 7.16 7.36 1.76
CA ILE A 95 7.64 6.04 2.18
C ILE A 95 6.71 4.99 1.60
N ALA A 96 7.26 4.03 0.87
CA ALA A 96 6.48 3.01 0.18
C ALA A 96 7.19 1.65 0.18
N THR A 97 6.44 0.56 -0.02
CA THR A 97 7.02 -0.79 -0.13
C THR A 97 7.70 -1.02 -1.48
N SER A 98 7.26 -0.29 -2.50
CA SER A 98 7.73 -0.40 -3.88
C SER A 98 7.59 0.93 -4.61
N ILE A 99 8.26 1.06 -5.75
CA ILE A 99 8.15 2.22 -6.65
C ILE A 99 6.69 2.37 -7.13
N SER A 100 6.05 1.27 -7.55
CA SER A 100 4.63 1.25 -7.95
C SER A 100 3.73 1.85 -6.86
N MET A 101 3.94 1.46 -5.60
CA MET A 101 3.18 2.02 -4.48
C MET A 101 3.40 3.54 -4.33
N ALA A 102 4.64 4.02 -4.45
CA ALA A 102 4.93 5.46 -4.38
C ALA A 102 4.19 6.23 -5.49
N GLU A 103 4.19 5.72 -6.72
CA GLU A 103 3.49 6.34 -7.84
C GLU A 103 1.96 6.31 -7.69
N LYS A 104 1.40 5.26 -7.11
CA LYS A 104 -0.05 5.23 -6.79
C LYS A 104 -0.41 6.34 -5.82
N ILE A 105 0.43 6.59 -4.82
CA ILE A 105 0.25 7.65 -3.84
C ILE A 105 0.34 9.02 -4.52
N THR A 106 1.34 9.25 -5.40
CA THR A 106 1.45 10.53 -6.14
C THR A 106 0.22 10.78 -7.00
N ARG A 107 -0.24 9.76 -7.76
CA ARG A 107 -1.47 9.85 -8.56
C ARG A 107 -2.70 10.14 -7.69
N ALA A 108 -2.86 9.42 -6.58
CA ALA A 108 -3.99 9.61 -5.67
C ALA A 108 -4.02 11.02 -5.07
N LEU A 109 -2.86 11.62 -4.79
CA LEU A 109 -2.72 12.93 -4.18
C LEU A 109 -2.41 14.06 -5.19
N ARG A 110 -2.48 13.78 -6.49
CA ARG A 110 -2.19 14.75 -7.57
C ARG A 110 -0.85 15.46 -7.38
N LEU A 111 0.16 14.70 -6.95
CA LEU A 111 1.52 15.17 -6.73
C LEU A 111 2.38 14.91 -7.98
N PRO A 112 3.51 15.62 -8.14
CA PRO A 112 4.54 15.22 -9.10
C PRO A 112 4.98 13.77 -8.88
N TYR A 113 5.42 13.11 -9.95
CA TYR A 113 6.14 11.85 -9.82
C TYR A 113 7.43 12.05 -9.01
N PRO A 114 7.90 11.03 -8.28
CA PRO A 114 9.15 11.15 -7.54
C PRO A 114 10.30 11.48 -8.49
N GLU A 115 11.02 12.56 -8.23
CA GLU A 115 12.20 12.97 -9.00
C GLU A 115 13.46 12.18 -8.59
N MET A 116 13.40 11.54 -7.42
CA MET A 116 14.46 10.73 -6.83
C MET A 116 13.83 9.56 -6.08
N ILE A 117 14.45 8.39 -6.24
CA ILE A 117 14.09 7.17 -5.52
C ILE A 117 15.32 6.76 -4.71
N ILE A 118 15.13 6.61 -3.40
CA ILE A 118 16.13 6.14 -2.45
C ILE A 118 15.68 4.75 -2.02
N ASP A 119 16.45 3.71 -2.32
CA ASP A 119 16.18 2.37 -1.84
C ASP A 119 16.71 2.18 -0.40
N ILE A 120 16.02 1.38 0.41
CA ILE A 120 16.46 1.03 1.76
C ILE A 120 17.89 0.47 1.81
N THR A 121 18.32 -0.22 0.74
CA THR A 121 19.68 -0.78 0.62
C THR A 121 20.76 0.29 0.47
N GLU A 122 20.42 1.51 0.09
CA GLU A 122 21.35 2.64 0.02
C GLU A 122 21.64 3.24 1.42
N VAL A 123 20.77 2.97 2.40
CA VAL A 123 20.82 3.58 3.74
C VAL A 123 20.85 2.56 4.88
N ALA A 124 20.87 1.26 4.57
CA ALA A 124 20.91 0.18 5.54
C ALA A 124 21.70 -1.01 5.01
N SER A 125 22.55 -1.59 5.87
CA SER A 125 23.26 -2.81 5.53
C SER A 125 22.31 -4.02 5.48
N ALA A 126 22.73 -5.09 4.80
CA ALA A 126 21.97 -6.33 4.76
C ALA A 126 21.68 -6.89 6.17
N GLU A 127 22.65 -6.82 7.09
CA GLU A 127 22.50 -7.24 8.47
C GLU A 127 21.46 -6.41 9.23
N GLU A 128 21.46 -5.09 9.04
CA GLU A 128 20.48 -4.20 9.65
C GLU A 128 19.06 -4.46 9.15
N ILE A 129 18.91 -4.75 7.85
CA ILE A 129 17.63 -5.13 7.25
C ILE A 129 17.13 -6.46 7.83
N ILE A 130 18.00 -7.45 7.97
CA ILE A 130 17.68 -8.75 8.57
C ILE A 130 17.25 -8.57 10.03
N ASN A 131 17.99 -7.77 10.80
CA ASN A 131 17.66 -7.48 12.20
C ASN A 131 16.30 -6.77 12.31
N ALA A 132 16.03 -5.78 11.47
CA ALA A 132 14.74 -5.08 11.46
C ALA A 132 13.57 -6.03 11.11
N ARG A 133 13.78 -6.96 10.17
CA ARG A 133 12.79 -8.00 9.84
C ARG A 133 12.58 -8.95 11.00
N ARG A 134 13.66 -9.41 11.64
CA ARG A 134 13.63 -10.31 12.80
C ARG A 134 12.88 -9.67 13.97
N GLU A 135 13.20 -8.43 14.33
CA GLU A 135 12.50 -7.71 15.40
C GLU A 135 11.00 -7.56 15.13
N ARG A 136 10.63 -7.25 13.89
CA ARG A 136 9.24 -7.15 13.48
C ARG A 136 8.52 -8.50 13.54
N HIS A 137 9.18 -9.57 13.11
CA HIS A 137 8.65 -10.93 13.08
C HIS A 137 8.47 -11.51 14.48
N GLU A 138 9.50 -11.42 15.33
CA GLU A 138 9.49 -12.00 16.67
C GLU A 138 8.63 -11.19 17.66
N LYS A 139 8.62 -9.86 17.55
CA LYS A 139 7.95 -8.99 18.52
C LYS A 139 6.59 -8.45 18.05
N GLY A 140 6.25 -8.60 16.77
CA GLY A 140 5.03 -8.03 16.17
C GLY A 140 4.95 -6.51 16.32
N GLN A 141 6.10 -5.84 16.34
CA GLN A 141 6.24 -4.41 16.64
C GLN A 141 6.41 -3.60 15.35
N HIS A 142 5.68 -2.49 15.26
CA HIS A 142 5.69 -1.61 14.11
C HIS A 142 6.01 -0.19 14.53
N VAL A 143 6.97 0.44 13.86
CA VAL A 143 7.33 1.84 14.11
C VAL A 143 6.44 2.77 13.28
N ILE A 144 5.87 3.79 13.92
CA ILE A 144 5.30 4.99 13.31
C ILE A 144 6.24 6.14 13.66
N PRO A 145 6.70 6.96 12.69
CA PRO A 145 7.63 8.06 12.95
C PRO A 145 6.87 9.28 13.52
N ALA A 146 6.05 9.08 14.55
CA ALA A 146 5.30 10.12 15.25
C ALA A 146 5.25 9.90 16.77
N SER A 147 4.96 10.96 17.54
CA SER A 147 4.90 10.98 19.01
C SER A 147 3.77 10.16 19.65
N ARG A 148 4.00 9.67 20.88
CA ARG A 148 3.06 8.81 21.63
C ARG A 148 1.71 9.48 21.85
N THR A 149 1.77 10.74 22.27
CA THR A 149 0.65 11.46 22.88
C THR A 149 -0.48 11.68 21.88
N GLN A 150 -0.14 11.77 20.59
CA GLN A 150 -1.12 11.91 19.49
C GLN A 150 -1.78 10.58 19.11
N ILE A 151 -1.07 9.46 19.21
CA ILE A 151 -1.58 8.15 18.79
C ILE A 151 -2.65 7.63 19.77
N ARG A 152 -2.57 7.96 21.07
CA ARG A 152 -3.57 7.56 22.08
C ARG A 152 -5.00 8.01 21.76
N LYS A 153 -5.19 9.10 21.00
CA LYS A 153 -6.52 9.63 20.70
C LYS A 153 -7.25 8.90 19.56
N ASN A 154 -6.54 8.19 18.67
CA ASN A 154 -7.10 7.71 17.40
C ASN A 154 -6.68 6.25 17.02
N PHE A 155 -6.12 5.47 17.93
CA PHE A 155 -5.57 4.13 17.61
C PHE A 155 -6.41 2.99 18.18
N ALA A 156 -6.77 2.01 17.35
CA ALA A 156 -7.59 0.85 17.72
C ALA A 156 -6.78 -0.36 18.24
N GLY A 157 -5.44 -0.33 18.16
CA GLY A 157 -4.56 -1.42 18.63
C GLY A 157 -3.85 -1.15 19.96
N LYS A 158 -2.90 -2.01 20.36
CA LYS A 158 -2.16 -1.89 21.63
C LYS A 158 -0.86 -1.09 21.41
N LEU A 159 -0.67 -0.03 22.20
CA LEU A 159 0.60 0.71 22.26
C LEU A 159 1.63 -0.12 23.02
N VAL A 160 2.81 -0.35 22.44
CA VAL A 160 3.81 -1.27 23.01
C VAL A 160 5.07 -0.55 23.52
N GLY A 161 5.46 0.60 22.93
CA GLY A 161 6.62 1.35 23.43
C GLY A 161 7.04 2.55 22.59
N HIS A 162 8.22 3.10 22.90
CA HIS A 162 8.92 4.16 22.14
C HIS A 162 10.38 3.78 21.94
N LEU A 163 10.96 4.19 20.82
CA LEU A 163 12.41 4.18 20.63
C LEU A 163 12.93 5.58 20.95
N ARG A 164 13.81 5.68 21.94
CA ARG A 164 14.75 6.81 22.05
C ARG A 164 15.98 6.44 21.21
N GLY A 165 16.53 7.39 20.46
CA GLY A 165 17.74 7.17 19.68
C GLY A 165 18.85 6.59 20.56
N LEU A 166 19.49 5.52 20.09
CA LEU A 166 20.68 4.93 20.74
C LEU A 166 21.95 5.74 20.48
N PHE A 167 21.84 6.92 19.86
CA PHE A 167 22.95 7.84 19.68
C PHE A 167 22.77 9.02 20.62
N LYS A 168 23.49 8.98 21.75
CA LYS A 168 23.72 10.16 22.58
C LYS A 168 24.59 11.14 21.79
N SER A 169 23.97 12.07 21.09
CA SER A 169 24.57 13.39 20.88
C SER A 169 23.68 14.43 21.55
N VAL A 170 24.31 15.14 22.48
CA VAL A 170 23.74 16.26 23.22
C VAL A 170 23.39 17.34 22.17
N ASP A 171 22.20 17.93 22.28
CA ASP A 171 21.69 19.10 21.51
C ASP A 171 20.98 18.92 20.16
N LYS A 172 20.32 17.78 19.88
CA LYS A 172 19.28 17.74 18.83
C LYS A 172 17.95 17.25 19.38
N GLU A 173 16.88 17.97 19.07
CA GLU A 173 15.49 17.54 19.26
C GLU A 173 15.27 16.24 18.47
N ASP A 174 15.61 15.12 19.10
CA ASP A 174 15.50 13.78 18.53
C ASP A 174 14.01 13.45 18.40
N GLY A 175 13.51 13.38 17.16
CA GLY A 175 12.09 13.23 16.87
C GLY A 175 11.51 11.95 17.49
N GLU A 176 10.47 12.09 18.32
CA GLU A 176 9.84 10.95 18.98
C GLU A 176 9.28 9.92 17.98
N ARG A 177 9.60 8.64 18.21
CA ARG A 177 9.12 7.49 17.42
C ARG A 177 8.21 6.62 18.28
N THR A 178 7.08 6.17 17.76
CA THR A 178 6.14 5.32 18.49
C THR A 178 6.10 3.91 17.94
N ILE A 179 6.24 2.92 18.83
CA ILE A 179 6.05 1.52 18.52
C ILE A 179 4.61 1.13 18.84
N VAL A 180 3.91 0.66 17.82
CA VAL A 180 2.55 0.14 17.91
C VAL A 180 2.51 -1.34 17.56
N ARG A 181 1.52 -2.04 18.12
CA ARG A 181 1.08 -3.34 17.62
C ARG A 181 -0.33 -3.14 17.04
N PRO A 182 -0.50 -3.20 15.71
CA PRO A 182 -1.81 -3.10 15.08
C PRO A 182 -2.75 -4.23 15.54
N PRO A 183 -4.07 -4.07 15.45
CA PRO A 183 -5.05 -5.11 15.82
C PRO A 183 -5.04 -6.31 14.85
N PHE A 184 -4.31 -6.21 13.75
CA PHE A 184 -4.01 -7.26 12.80
C PHE A 184 -2.49 -7.47 12.73
N SER A 185 -2.03 -8.71 12.61
CA SER A 185 -0.61 -8.95 12.36
C SER A 185 -0.32 -8.71 10.87
N PHE A 186 0.80 -8.05 10.58
CA PHE A 186 1.37 -8.10 9.22
C PHE A 186 2.11 -9.42 8.96
N PHE A 187 2.39 -10.20 10.02
CA PHE A 187 2.83 -11.60 9.96
C PHE A 187 2.33 -12.37 11.21
N GLY A 188 1.30 -13.21 11.05
CA GLY A 188 1.49 -14.62 10.75
C GLY A 188 1.24 -14.80 9.25
N GLU A 189 1.34 -15.99 8.66
CA GLU A 189 0.81 -16.19 7.31
C GLU A 189 -0.70 -15.85 7.30
N LEU A 190 -1.03 -14.60 7.02
CA LEU A 190 -2.29 -14.22 6.43
C LEU A 190 -2.00 -14.11 4.95
N THR A 191 -1.66 -15.27 4.38
CA THR A 191 -1.86 -15.50 2.95
C THR A 191 -3.30 -15.10 2.67
N ILE A 192 -3.52 -14.29 1.63
CA ILE A 192 -4.77 -14.48 0.92
C ILE A 192 -4.60 -15.89 0.36
N GLU A 193 -5.08 -16.85 1.15
CA GLU A 193 -5.19 -18.25 0.79
C GLU A 193 -5.66 -18.25 -0.65
N SER A 194 -4.92 -18.92 -1.55
CA SER A 194 -5.23 -18.83 -2.98
C SER A 194 -6.73 -19.09 -3.21
N SER A 195 -7.33 -19.95 -2.37
CA SER A 195 -8.79 -20.17 -2.28
C SER A 195 -9.64 -18.89 -2.20
N ALA A 196 -9.27 -17.87 -1.42
CA ALA A 196 -10.03 -16.62 -1.33
C ALA A 196 -9.99 -15.78 -2.62
N ILE A 197 -8.86 -15.78 -3.34
CA ILE A 197 -8.79 -15.17 -4.69
C ILE A 197 -9.60 -16.01 -5.68
N LEU A 198 -9.47 -17.33 -5.62
CA LEU A 198 -10.24 -18.25 -6.47
C LEU A 198 -11.74 -18.03 -6.27
N ASP A 199 -12.22 -17.92 -5.04
CA ASP A 199 -13.63 -17.71 -4.71
C ASP A 199 -14.14 -16.36 -5.16
N LEU A 200 -13.33 -15.30 -4.98
CA LEU A 200 -13.63 -13.98 -5.53
C LEU A 200 -13.76 -14.02 -7.06
N VAL A 201 -12.80 -14.64 -7.74
CA VAL A 201 -12.81 -14.75 -9.21
C VAL A 201 -14.02 -15.54 -9.68
N ARG A 202 -14.32 -16.69 -9.06
CA ARG A 202 -15.52 -17.49 -9.35
C ARG A 202 -16.80 -16.68 -9.16
N HIS A 203 -16.91 -15.94 -8.07
CA HIS A 203 -18.07 -15.10 -7.78
C HIS A 203 -18.24 -13.98 -8.81
N VAL A 204 -17.16 -13.33 -9.23
CA VAL A 204 -17.20 -12.29 -10.26
C VAL A 204 -17.65 -12.87 -11.61
N LEU A 205 -17.14 -14.05 -11.98
CA LEU A 205 -17.45 -14.70 -13.25
C LEU A 205 -18.87 -15.28 -13.30
N SER A 206 -19.37 -15.86 -12.21
CA SER A 206 -20.70 -16.49 -12.15
C SER A 206 -21.85 -15.50 -12.36
N SER A 207 -21.60 -14.21 -12.18
CA SER A 207 -22.57 -13.15 -12.50
C SER A 207 -22.86 -12.97 -14.00
N ASN A 208 -22.08 -13.60 -14.88
CA ASN A 208 -22.27 -13.53 -16.32
C ASN A 208 -22.97 -14.81 -16.83
N PRO A 209 -24.22 -14.73 -17.33
CA PRO A 209 -24.99 -15.91 -17.69
C PRO A 209 -24.45 -16.69 -18.88
N GLN A 210 -23.53 -16.11 -19.67
CA GLN A 210 -22.86 -16.83 -20.77
C GLN A 210 -21.71 -17.73 -20.29
N ILE A 211 -21.30 -17.61 -19.02
CA ILE A 211 -20.30 -18.49 -18.41
C ILE A 211 -21.07 -19.58 -17.66
N THR A 212 -21.01 -20.81 -18.17
CA THR A 212 -21.68 -21.95 -17.52
C THR A 212 -20.83 -22.57 -16.43
N GLU A 213 -19.51 -22.61 -16.63
CA GLU A 213 -18.58 -23.19 -15.67
C GLU A 213 -17.22 -22.49 -15.70
N VAL A 214 -16.63 -22.34 -14.52
CA VAL A 214 -15.22 -21.94 -14.36
C VAL A 214 -14.41 -23.21 -14.08
N LYS A 215 -13.73 -23.73 -15.11
CA LYS A 215 -13.05 -25.03 -15.06
C LYS A 215 -11.76 -25.01 -14.26
N ASP A 216 -10.94 -23.97 -14.46
CA ASP A 216 -9.67 -23.82 -13.76
C ASP A 216 -9.36 -22.33 -13.56
N ILE A 217 -8.69 -22.01 -12.45
CA ILE A 217 -8.11 -20.68 -12.21
C ILE A 217 -6.74 -20.91 -11.61
N ARG A 218 -5.70 -20.42 -12.28
CA ARG A 218 -4.33 -20.43 -11.78
C ARG A 218 -3.91 -19.03 -11.40
N VAL A 219 -3.44 -18.88 -10.17
CA VAL A 219 -2.96 -17.61 -9.62
C VAL A 219 -1.45 -17.71 -9.47
N ARG A 220 -0.72 -16.76 -10.06
CA ARG A 220 0.74 -16.64 -9.90
C ARG A 220 1.05 -15.29 -9.24
N TYR A 221 1.87 -15.33 -8.20
CA TYR A 221 2.31 -14.15 -7.48
C TYR A 221 3.73 -13.77 -7.92
N LYS A 222 3.95 -12.50 -8.22
CA LYS A 222 5.27 -11.93 -8.52
C LYS A 222 5.40 -10.59 -7.78
N ASP A 223 6.29 -10.53 -6.81
CA ASP A 223 6.49 -9.38 -5.92
C ASP A 223 5.18 -8.90 -5.25
N ASP A 224 4.61 -7.78 -5.71
CA ASP A 224 3.35 -7.17 -5.23
C ASP A 224 2.19 -7.30 -6.26
N ALA A 225 2.38 -8.11 -7.31
CA ALA A 225 1.43 -8.28 -8.41
C ALA A 225 0.92 -9.71 -8.56
N ILE A 226 -0.32 -9.83 -9.03
CA ILE A 226 -0.99 -11.09 -9.36
C ILE A 226 -1.13 -11.20 -10.87
N SER A 227 -0.82 -12.37 -11.41
CA SER A 227 -1.31 -12.79 -12.73
C SER A 227 -2.25 -13.98 -12.58
N MET A 228 -3.28 -14.02 -13.42
CA MET A 228 -4.31 -15.06 -13.40
C MET A 228 -4.49 -15.67 -14.78
N GLU A 229 -4.66 -16.97 -14.82
CA GLU A 229 -5.05 -17.73 -16.00
C GLU A 229 -6.37 -18.43 -15.67
N ILE A 230 -7.41 -18.18 -16.46
CA ILE A 230 -8.79 -18.57 -16.19
C ILE A 230 -9.29 -19.40 -17.36
N VAL A 231 -9.79 -20.59 -17.07
CA VAL A 231 -10.34 -21.51 -18.07
C VAL A 231 -11.85 -21.59 -17.90
N LEU A 232 -12.59 -21.28 -18.97
CA LEU A 232 -14.04 -21.16 -18.97
C LEU A 232 -14.70 -22.15 -19.93
N GLN A 233 -15.85 -22.66 -19.49
CA GLN A 233 -16.89 -23.20 -20.35
C GLN A 233 -17.97 -22.13 -20.53
N VAL A 234 -18.45 -21.96 -21.76
CA VAL A 234 -19.40 -20.90 -22.10
C VAL A 234 -20.55 -21.43 -22.95
N ILE A 235 -21.63 -20.65 -23.03
CA ILE A 235 -22.71 -20.83 -24.00
C ILE A 235 -22.76 -19.65 -24.98
N PRO A 236 -23.22 -19.85 -26.22
CA PRO A 236 -23.56 -18.76 -27.11
C PRO A 236 -24.57 -17.80 -26.46
N GLY A 237 -24.44 -16.51 -26.75
CA GLY A 237 -25.34 -15.50 -26.18
C GLY A 237 -25.10 -14.11 -26.72
N LYS A 238 -25.49 -13.08 -25.96
CA LYS A 238 -25.49 -11.68 -26.39
C LYS A 238 -24.09 -11.14 -26.75
N MET A 239 -23.06 -11.61 -26.06
CA MET A 239 -21.66 -11.27 -26.35
C MET A 239 -21.03 -12.37 -27.18
N ASP A 240 -20.27 -11.98 -28.21
CA ASP A 240 -19.31 -12.87 -28.83
C ASP A 240 -18.20 -13.25 -27.82
N PHE A 241 -17.49 -14.35 -28.09
CA PHE A 241 -16.51 -14.92 -27.16
C PHE A 241 -15.32 -13.99 -26.88
N HIS A 242 -14.90 -13.20 -27.87
CA HIS A 242 -13.83 -12.23 -27.68
C HIS A 242 -14.27 -11.13 -26.69
N ARG A 243 -15.43 -10.53 -26.91
CA ARG A 243 -16.01 -9.51 -26.03
C ARG A 243 -16.29 -10.06 -24.64
N LEU A 244 -16.78 -11.29 -24.54
CA LEU A 244 -16.96 -12.00 -23.28
C LEU A 244 -15.64 -12.11 -22.51
N GLY A 245 -14.56 -12.51 -23.17
CA GLY A 245 -13.21 -12.56 -22.58
C GLY A 245 -12.77 -11.19 -22.06
N VAL A 246 -12.76 -10.17 -22.92
CA VAL A 246 -12.28 -8.81 -22.58
C VAL A 246 -13.05 -8.19 -21.42
N VAL A 247 -14.38 -8.34 -21.39
CA VAL A 247 -15.20 -7.81 -20.29
C VAL A 247 -14.86 -8.51 -18.98
N ASN A 248 -14.78 -9.83 -18.98
CA ASN A 248 -14.51 -10.58 -17.75
C ASN A 248 -13.06 -10.42 -17.27
N GLN A 249 -12.07 -10.28 -18.16
CA GLN A 249 -10.70 -9.89 -17.80
C GLN A 249 -10.68 -8.60 -16.97
N LYS A 250 -11.33 -7.54 -17.47
CA LYS A 250 -11.39 -6.24 -16.79
C LYS A 250 -12.12 -6.31 -15.46
N ARG A 251 -13.23 -7.04 -15.40
CA ARG A 251 -14.03 -7.22 -14.17
C ARG A 251 -13.24 -7.95 -13.10
N VAL A 252 -12.59 -9.06 -13.47
CA VAL A 252 -11.73 -9.83 -12.56
C VAL A 252 -10.56 -9.00 -12.08
N ALA A 253 -9.82 -8.36 -12.99
CA ALA A 253 -8.68 -7.51 -12.63
C ALA A 253 -9.07 -6.40 -11.65
N SER A 254 -10.19 -5.73 -11.92
CA SER A 254 -10.70 -4.64 -11.07
C SER A 254 -11.14 -5.16 -9.71
N ALA A 255 -11.86 -6.28 -9.65
CA ALA A 255 -12.32 -6.86 -8.39
C ALA A 255 -11.15 -7.34 -7.53
N VAL A 256 -10.24 -8.12 -8.11
CA VAL A 256 -9.06 -8.62 -7.41
C VAL A 256 -8.24 -7.44 -6.90
N SER A 257 -7.89 -6.47 -7.75
CA SER A 257 -7.13 -5.29 -7.30
C SER A 257 -7.85 -4.50 -6.21
N TYR A 258 -9.18 -4.35 -6.31
CA TYR A 258 -9.97 -3.63 -5.31
C TYR A 258 -10.02 -4.35 -3.95
N PHE A 259 -10.24 -5.66 -3.95
CA PHE A 259 -10.43 -6.45 -2.72
C PHE A 259 -9.12 -6.87 -2.08
N THR A 260 -8.06 -7.13 -2.86
CA THR A 260 -6.77 -7.55 -2.33
C THR A 260 -5.80 -6.39 -2.15
N GLY A 261 -5.97 -5.29 -2.90
CA GLY A 261 -5.05 -4.17 -2.93
C GLY A 261 -3.76 -4.43 -3.72
N MET A 262 -3.63 -5.61 -4.34
CA MET A 262 -2.49 -5.98 -5.20
C MET A 262 -2.67 -5.44 -6.62
N ASP A 263 -1.55 -5.27 -7.31
CA ASP A 263 -1.59 -5.05 -8.76
C ASP A 263 -2.01 -6.33 -9.48
N VAL A 264 -2.69 -6.18 -10.61
CA VAL A 264 -3.00 -7.29 -11.50
C VAL A 264 -2.24 -7.08 -12.80
N ASP A 265 -1.16 -7.84 -12.98
CA ASP A 265 -0.28 -7.76 -14.16
C ASP A 265 -0.98 -8.27 -15.41
N GLY A 266 -1.83 -9.29 -15.25
CA GLY A 266 -2.51 -9.93 -16.36
C GLY A 266 -3.64 -10.85 -15.91
N VAL A 267 -4.67 -10.92 -16.75
CA VAL A 267 -5.75 -11.89 -16.63
C VAL A 267 -5.91 -12.54 -18.00
N ASP A 268 -5.48 -13.78 -18.15
CA ASP A 268 -5.62 -14.55 -19.37
C ASP A 268 -6.89 -15.39 -19.28
N VAL A 269 -7.80 -15.22 -20.24
CA VAL A 269 -9.07 -15.96 -20.27
C VAL A 269 -9.08 -16.91 -21.46
N HIS A 270 -9.12 -18.20 -21.17
CA HIS A 270 -9.19 -19.28 -22.14
C HIS A 270 -10.60 -19.84 -22.18
N ILE A 271 -11.27 -19.73 -23.33
CA ILE A 271 -12.53 -20.40 -23.58
C ILE A 271 -12.19 -21.73 -24.25
N VAL A 272 -12.38 -22.84 -23.53
CA VAL A 272 -11.94 -24.17 -24.00
C VAL A 272 -13.09 -25.07 -24.42
N GLU A 273 -14.31 -24.73 -24.05
CA GLU A 273 -15.51 -25.47 -24.42
C GLU A 273 -16.69 -24.53 -24.58
N VAL A 274 -17.48 -24.80 -25.62
CA VAL A 274 -18.72 -24.09 -25.92
C VAL A 274 -19.84 -25.10 -25.89
N MET A 275 -20.74 -24.96 -24.92
CA MET A 275 -21.95 -25.76 -24.83
C MET A 275 -22.97 -25.21 -25.82
N LEU A 276 -23.34 -26.03 -26.80
CA LEU A 276 -24.47 -25.74 -27.66
C LEU A 276 -25.74 -26.26 -26.98
N PRO A 277 -26.84 -25.50 -27.03
CA PRO A 277 -28.13 -25.95 -26.52
C PRO A 277 -28.66 -27.19 -27.26
#